data_AF-A0A6M1ZKX8-F1
#
_entry.id   AF-A0A6M1ZKX8-F1
#
_cell.length_a   1.000
_cell.length_b   1.000
_cell.length_c   1.000
_cell.angle_alpha   90.00
_cell.angle_beta   90.00
_cell.angle_gamma   90.00
#
_symmetry.space_group_name_H-M   'P 1'
#
loop_
_entity.id
_entity.type
_entity.pdbx_description
1 polymer ?
#
loop_
_entity_poly.entity_id
_entity_poly.type
_entity_poly.pdbx_seq_one_letter_code
_entity_poly.pdbx_strand_id
1 'polypeptide(L)'
;MRRRYITLIEMLISLALLSFLLSSLFFWYRHLTIRHDTLAKTKWPLTEERYCDQRLQKLFSQIQLQSPFFTTRDGLVFIFDNGPHPEPLLSHHVLGRLYYDERNNTLSLGVWPLPKEEQTSPSENLVLLDHVTSLNFELYYPPQPSKKTVDPEKVGYPVPNEGWQSIWQQAYPVFPALLKLHVTREGKEESLVFAFELPDGDGDGDEELISYAKEKKV
;
A
#
# COMPACT_ATOMS: atom_id res chain seq x y z
N MET A 1 68.02 -36.02 23.29
CA MET A 1 66.60 -36.12 23.72
C MET A 1 65.95 -34.79 24.12
N ARG A 2 66.65 -33.82 24.75
CA ARG A 2 66.10 -32.49 25.13
C ARG A 2 65.35 -31.72 24.03
N ARG A 3 65.81 -31.77 22.77
CA ARG A 3 65.16 -31.05 21.65
C ARG A 3 63.73 -31.51 21.35
N ARG A 4 63.37 -32.78 21.61
CA ARG A 4 62.01 -33.30 21.36
C ARG A 4 60.98 -32.74 22.36
N TYR A 5 61.40 -32.40 23.57
CA TYR A 5 60.50 -31.84 24.58
C TYR A 5 60.13 -30.39 24.28
N ILE A 6 61.06 -29.62 23.69
CA ILE A 6 60.82 -28.22 23.32
C ILE A 6 59.78 -28.13 22.19
N THR A 7 59.90 -28.96 21.15
CA THR A 7 58.93 -29.01 20.04
C THR A 7 57.54 -29.43 20.51
N LEU A 8 57.44 -30.30 21.51
CA LEU A 8 56.15 -30.70 22.10
C LEU A 8 55.47 -29.53 22.83
N ILE A 9 56.25 -28.76 23.60
CA ILE A 9 55.75 -27.57 24.31
C ILE A 9 55.27 -26.52 23.31
N GLU A 10 56.03 -26.27 22.24
CA GLU A 10 55.68 -25.31 21.19
C GLU A 10 54.39 -25.69 20.46
N MET A 11 54.21 -26.98 20.13
CA MET A 11 52.97 -27.49 19.54
C MET A 11 51.78 -27.34 20.49
N LEU A 12 51.98 -27.56 21.79
CA LEU A 12 50.94 -27.42 22.81
C LEU A 12 50.51 -25.96 22.97
N ILE A 13 51.46 -25.02 22.97
CA ILE A 13 51.18 -23.57 22.98
C ILE A 13 50.43 -23.17 21.70
N SER A 14 50.86 -23.67 20.54
CA SER A 14 50.21 -23.36 19.25
C SER A 14 48.76 -23.85 19.20
N LEU A 15 48.50 -25.06 19.72
CA LEU A 15 47.15 -25.61 19.82
C LEU A 15 46.27 -24.83 20.79
N ALA A 16 46.82 -24.40 21.94
CA ALA A 16 46.09 -23.57 22.90
C ALA A 16 45.71 -22.20 22.31
N LEU A 17 46.64 -21.55 21.61
CA LEU A 17 46.39 -20.29 20.92
C LEU A 17 45.35 -20.45 19.80
N LEU A 18 45.44 -21.52 19.02
CA LEU A 18 44.46 -21.81 17.98
C LEU A 18 43.07 -22.05 18.55
N SER A 19 42.97 -22.80 19.66
CA SER A 19 41.70 -23.04 20.36
C SER A 19 41.11 -21.73 20.91
N PHE A 20 41.94 -20.85 21.47
CA PHE A 20 41.51 -19.53 21.92
C PHE A 20 41.00 -18.65 20.77
N LEU A 21 41.73 -18.64 19.64
CA LEU A 21 41.35 -17.89 18.45
C LEU A 21 40.03 -18.39 17.86
N LEU A 22 39.87 -19.71 17.71
CA LEU A 22 38.63 -20.32 17.25
C LEU A 22 37.47 -20.01 18.20
N SER A 23 37.68 -20.12 19.51
CA SER A 23 36.64 -19.82 20.51
C SER A 23 36.19 -18.36 20.43
N SER A 24 37.14 -17.43 20.28
CA SER A 24 36.85 -16.01 20.08
C SER A 24 36.06 -15.77 18.79
N LEU A 25 36.47 -16.39 17.68
CA LEU A 25 35.78 -16.29 16.40
C LEU A 25 34.34 -16.82 16.49
N PHE A 26 34.15 -18.00 17.09
CA PHE A 26 32.82 -18.60 17.28
C PHE A 26 31.93 -17.77 18.20
N PHE A 27 32.50 -17.18 19.25
CA PHE A 27 31.78 -16.27 20.13
C PHE A 27 31.24 -15.07 19.34
N TRP A 28 32.09 -14.40 18.55
CA TRP A 28 31.70 -13.28 17.72
C TRP A 28 30.69 -13.66 16.63
N TYR A 29 30.89 -14.80 15.98
CA TYR A 29 29.95 -15.31 14.98
C TYR A 29 28.55 -15.51 15.59
N ARG A 30 28.46 -16.21 16.72
CA ARG A 30 27.18 -16.43 17.42
C ARG A 30 26.53 -15.10 17.80
N HIS A 31 27.32 -14.15 18.31
CA HIS A 31 26.81 -12.83 18.69
C HIS A 31 26.28 -12.04 17.50
N LEU A 32 26.97 -12.09 16.35
CA LEU A 32 26.54 -11.46 15.11
C LEU A 32 25.24 -12.08 14.58
N THR A 33 25.11 -13.40 14.59
CA THR A 33 23.89 -14.08 14.13
C THR A 33 22.68 -13.69 14.97
N ILE A 34 22.82 -13.70 16.31
CA ILE A 34 21.73 -13.29 17.20
C ILE A 34 21.32 -11.84 16.92
N ARG A 35 22.28 -10.93 16.75
CA ARG A 35 21.99 -9.53 16.41
C ARG A 35 21.32 -9.39 15.05
N HIS A 36 21.78 -10.14 14.05
CA HIS A 36 21.19 -10.14 12.72
C HIS A 36 19.72 -10.56 12.77
N ASP A 37 19.37 -11.61 13.52
CA ASP A 37 17.99 -12.05 13.66
C ASP A 37 17.12 -11.01 14.35
N THR A 38 17.62 -10.34 15.39
CA THR A 38 16.87 -9.24 16.04
C THR A 38 16.67 -8.04 15.11
N LEU A 39 17.67 -7.72 14.28
CA LEU A 39 17.56 -6.66 13.29
C LEU A 39 16.61 -7.05 12.16
N ALA A 40 16.62 -8.30 11.71
CA ALA A 40 15.69 -8.79 10.70
C ALA A 40 14.24 -8.66 11.19
N LYS A 41 13.96 -9.08 12.44
CA LYS A 41 12.63 -8.97 13.05
C LYS A 41 12.13 -7.52 13.17
N THR A 42 13.02 -6.58 13.46
CA THR A 42 12.66 -5.15 13.57
C THR A 42 12.57 -4.45 12.22
N LYS A 43 13.37 -4.86 11.23
CA LYS A 43 13.34 -4.31 9.87
C LYS A 43 12.18 -4.80 9.03
N TRP A 44 11.70 -6.01 9.28
CA TRP A 44 10.60 -6.62 8.53
C TRP A 44 9.34 -5.71 8.48
N PRO A 45 8.78 -5.23 9.61
CA PRO A 45 7.58 -4.38 9.57
C PRO A 45 7.82 -3.05 8.85
N LEU A 46 9.02 -2.46 8.98
CA LEU A 46 9.37 -1.24 8.25
C LEU A 46 9.50 -1.48 6.74
N THR A 47 9.92 -2.68 6.35
CA THR A 47 10.00 -3.08 4.95
C THR A 47 8.61 -3.25 4.36
N GLU A 48 7.69 -3.88 5.09
CA GLU A 48 6.28 -4.00 4.70
C GLU A 48 5.64 -2.62 4.52
N GLU A 49 5.81 -1.72 5.49
CA GLU A 49 5.24 -0.36 5.43
C GLU A 49 5.77 0.42 4.21
N ARG A 50 7.08 0.35 3.93
CA ARG A 50 7.68 0.98 2.75
C ARG A 50 7.24 0.32 1.44
N TYR A 51 7.09 -0.99 1.43
CA TYR A 51 6.61 -1.72 0.25
C TYR A 51 5.18 -1.30 -0.09
N CYS A 52 4.31 -1.23 0.93
CA CYS A 52 2.93 -0.75 0.81
C CYS A 52 2.91 0.69 0.26
N ASP A 53 3.67 1.60 0.87
CA ASP A 53 3.76 3.01 0.45
C ASP A 53 4.19 3.16 -1.03
N GLN A 54 5.31 2.52 -1.41
CA GLN A 54 5.81 2.55 -2.78
C GLN A 54 4.81 1.97 -3.79
N ARG A 55 4.11 0.89 -3.41
CA ARG A 55 3.14 0.25 -4.28
C ARG A 55 1.90 1.12 -4.46
N LEU A 56 1.37 1.68 -3.37
CA LEU A 56 0.24 2.60 -3.41
C LEU A 56 0.58 3.87 -4.19
N GLN A 57 1.75 4.45 -3.97
CA GLN A 57 2.22 5.62 -4.72
C GLN A 57 2.24 5.33 -6.23
N LYS A 58 2.77 4.17 -6.63
CA LYS A 58 2.74 3.74 -8.03
C LYS A 58 1.31 3.62 -8.55
N LEU A 59 0.43 2.93 -7.82
CA LEU A 59 -0.97 2.72 -8.24
C LEU A 59 -1.72 4.05 -8.41
N PHE A 60 -1.61 4.96 -7.44
CA PHE A 60 -2.30 6.25 -7.47
C PHE A 60 -1.75 7.18 -8.57
N SER A 61 -0.45 7.08 -8.90
CA SER A 61 0.12 7.80 -10.05
C SER A 61 -0.39 7.31 -11.41
N GLN A 62 -0.95 6.10 -11.47
CA GLN A 62 -1.47 5.46 -12.68
C GLN A 62 -3.00 5.51 -12.77
N ILE A 63 -3.67 6.24 -11.87
CA ILE A 63 -5.12 6.42 -11.93
C ILE A 63 -5.50 7.20 -13.19
N GLN A 64 -6.53 6.72 -13.87
CA GLN A 64 -7.15 7.47 -14.95
C GLN A 64 -8.33 8.30 -14.45
N LEU A 65 -8.20 9.61 -14.63
CA LEU A 65 -9.15 10.61 -14.14
C LEU A 65 -10.49 10.64 -14.87
N GLN A 66 -10.57 10.04 -16.06
CA GLN A 66 -11.81 9.99 -16.84
C GLN A 66 -12.80 8.94 -16.31
N SER A 67 -12.44 8.24 -15.23
CA SER A 67 -13.13 7.04 -14.80
C SER A 67 -13.62 7.15 -13.34
N PRO A 68 -14.69 6.42 -12.98
CA PRO A 68 -15.35 6.60 -11.69
C PRO A 68 -14.46 6.15 -10.54
N PHE A 69 -14.09 7.11 -9.71
CA PHE A 69 -13.48 6.91 -8.39
C PHE A 69 -14.59 7.00 -7.35
N PHE A 70 -14.74 5.99 -6.50
CA PHE A 70 -15.72 6.03 -5.42
C PHE A 70 -15.25 5.31 -4.16
N THR A 71 -15.54 5.91 -3.02
CA THR A 71 -15.41 5.28 -1.71
C THR A 71 -16.71 4.53 -1.43
N THR A 72 -16.65 3.20 -1.31
CA THR A 72 -17.72 2.44 -0.66
C THR A 72 -17.46 2.42 0.85
N ARG A 73 -18.44 1.98 1.64
CA ARG A 73 -18.21 1.74 3.09
C ARG A 73 -17.06 0.76 3.34
N ASP A 74 -16.80 -0.09 2.36
CA ASP A 74 -15.97 -1.28 2.49
C ASP A 74 -14.69 -1.18 1.64
N GLY A 75 -14.31 0.01 1.18
CA GLY A 75 -13.09 0.22 0.41
C GLY A 75 -13.12 1.37 -0.59
N LEU A 76 -11.99 1.55 -1.26
CA LEU A 76 -11.81 2.54 -2.30
C LEU A 76 -11.73 1.85 -3.67
N VAL A 77 -12.62 2.22 -4.58
CA VAL A 77 -12.66 1.69 -5.94
C VAL A 77 -12.17 2.75 -6.92
N PHE A 78 -11.27 2.36 -7.82
CA PHE A 78 -10.66 3.23 -8.82
C PHE A 78 -10.23 2.42 -10.04
N ILE A 79 -10.08 3.07 -11.19
CA ILE A 79 -9.49 2.45 -12.38
C ILE A 79 -8.06 2.96 -12.53
N PHE A 80 -7.14 2.05 -12.82
CA PHE A 80 -5.75 2.36 -13.03
C PHE A 80 -5.17 1.55 -14.19
N ASP A 81 -4.04 2.00 -14.72
CA ASP A 81 -3.27 1.26 -15.72
C ASP A 81 -2.34 0.24 -15.02
N ASN A 82 -2.66 -1.05 -15.11
CA ASN A 82 -1.85 -2.16 -14.60
C ASN A 82 -0.59 -2.44 -15.43
N GLY A 83 -0.45 -1.76 -16.58
CA GLY A 83 0.65 -1.97 -17.51
C GLY A 83 0.58 -3.34 -18.20
N PRO A 84 1.72 -3.84 -18.73
CA PRO A 84 1.76 -5.15 -19.38
C PRO A 84 1.66 -6.27 -18.34
N HIS A 85 0.64 -7.11 -18.47
CA HIS A 85 0.38 -8.24 -17.57
C HIS A 85 0.42 -9.58 -18.35
N PRO A 86 0.85 -10.71 -17.73
CA PRO A 86 0.82 -12.02 -18.40
C PRO A 86 -0.58 -12.44 -18.86
N GLU A 87 -1.61 -12.04 -18.11
CA GLU A 87 -3.00 -12.21 -18.49
C GLU A 87 -3.48 -11.01 -19.32
N PRO A 88 -3.89 -11.18 -20.58
CA PRO A 88 -4.29 -10.07 -21.46
C PRO A 88 -5.50 -9.29 -20.94
N LEU A 89 -6.40 -9.93 -20.20
CA LEU A 89 -7.60 -9.28 -19.64
C LEU A 89 -7.27 -8.30 -18.50
N LEU A 90 -6.15 -8.50 -17.83
CA LEU A 90 -5.64 -7.64 -16.75
C LEU A 90 -4.55 -6.70 -17.23
N SER A 91 -4.29 -6.66 -18.53
CA SER A 91 -3.33 -5.72 -19.12
C SER A 91 -4.00 -4.37 -19.34
N HIS A 92 -3.24 -3.31 -19.13
CA HIS A 92 -3.73 -1.93 -19.24
C HIS A 92 -4.78 -1.60 -18.18
N HIS A 93 -5.92 -1.06 -18.58
CA HIS A 93 -6.94 -0.54 -17.69
C HIS A 93 -7.65 -1.66 -16.95
N VAL A 94 -7.62 -1.58 -15.63
CA VAL A 94 -8.30 -2.52 -14.73
C VAL A 94 -9.02 -1.76 -13.62
N LEU A 95 -10.07 -2.39 -13.10
CA LEU A 95 -10.75 -1.91 -11.90
C LEU A 95 -9.99 -2.41 -10.68
N GLY A 96 -9.54 -1.49 -9.84
CA GLY A 96 -8.94 -1.77 -8.54
C GLY A 96 -9.93 -1.48 -7.42
N ARG A 97 -9.94 -2.34 -6.40
CA ARG A 97 -10.58 -2.06 -5.11
C ARG A 97 -9.57 -2.26 -4.00
N LEU A 98 -9.26 -1.20 -3.29
CA LEU A 98 -8.48 -1.24 -2.05
C LEU A 98 -9.44 -1.41 -0.88
N TYR A 99 -9.35 -2.52 -0.16
CA TYR A 99 -10.26 -2.85 0.93
C TYR A 99 -9.55 -3.53 2.09
N TYR A 100 -10.21 -3.51 3.24
CA TYR A 100 -9.79 -4.27 4.41
C TYR A 100 -10.46 -5.65 4.38
N ASP A 101 -9.65 -6.71 4.38
CA ASP A 101 -10.13 -8.08 4.48
C ASP A 101 -10.17 -8.51 5.96
N GLU A 102 -11.36 -8.46 6.55
CA GLU A 102 -11.60 -8.86 7.95
C GLU A 102 -11.25 -10.33 8.23
N ARG A 103 -11.27 -11.21 7.21
CA ARG A 103 -11.00 -12.64 7.42
C ARG A 103 -9.54 -12.90 7.69
N ASN A 104 -8.67 -12.17 7.00
CA ASN A 104 -7.23 -12.33 7.06
C ASN A 104 -6.54 -11.20 7.84
N ASN A 105 -7.28 -10.18 8.25
CA ASN A 105 -6.75 -8.95 8.85
C ASN A 105 -5.71 -8.28 7.96
N THR A 106 -5.99 -8.15 6.66
CA THR A 106 -5.04 -7.59 5.69
C THR A 106 -5.63 -6.41 4.92
N LEU A 107 -4.76 -5.47 4.55
CA LEU A 107 -5.06 -4.48 3.52
C LEU A 107 -4.79 -5.12 2.17
N SER A 108 -5.83 -5.27 1.34
CA SER A 108 -5.74 -5.95 0.06
C SER A 108 -6.24 -5.08 -1.09
N LEU A 109 -5.61 -5.25 -2.24
CA LEU A 109 -6.05 -4.70 -3.51
C LEU A 109 -6.60 -5.84 -4.37
N GLY A 110 -7.91 -5.81 -4.59
CA GLY A 110 -8.54 -6.65 -5.61
C GLY A 110 -8.40 -5.98 -6.98
N VAL A 111 -8.16 -6.78 -8.00
CA VAL A 111 -8.06 -6.34 -9.39
C VAL A 111 -9.06 -7.12 -10.24
N TRP A 112 -9.83 -6.39 -11.06
CA TRP A 112 -10.82 -6.94 -11.99
C TRP A 112 -10.59 -6.39 -13.40
N PRO A 113 -10.81 -7.21 -14.45
CA PRO A 113 -10.76 -6.76 -15.83
C PRO A 113 -11.94 -5.84 -16.17
N LEU A 114 -11.69 -4.82 -16.99
CA LEU A 114 -12.73 -4.00 -17.62
C LEU A 114 -13.12 -4.60 -18.99
N PRO A 115 -14.40 -4.63 -19.40
CA PRO A 115 -15.62 -5.05 -18.73
C PRO A 115 -15.99 -6.51 -19.12
N LYS A 116 -16.32 -7.37 -18.15
CA LYS A 116 -17.14 -8.58 -18.40
C LYS A 116 -17.81 -9.09 -17.14
N GLU A 117 -19.14 -8.95 -17.12
CA GLU A 117 -20.12 -9.60 -16.23
C GLU A 117 -19.88 -9.50 -14.72
N GLU A 118 -20.87 -9.94 -13.95
CA GLU A 118 -20.91 -9.87 -12.48
C GLU A 118 -19.89 -10.82 -11.85
N GLN A 119 -18.60 -10.56 -12.02
CA GLN A 119 -17.57 -11.26 -11.25
C GLN A 119 -17.61 -10.76 -9.81
N THR A 120 -18.19 -11.59 -8.94
CA THR A 120 -18.26 -11.32 -7.49
C THR A 120 -16.89 -11.38 -6.82
N SER A 121 -15.88 -11.99 -7.46
CA SER A 121 -14.53 -12.19 -6.92
C SER A 121 -13.47 -11.51 -7.78
N PRO A 122 -12.42 -10.92 -7.17
CA PRO A 122 -11.30 -10.36 -7.90
C PRO A 122 -10.57 -11.43 -8.69
N SER A 123 -10.12 -11.09 -9.90
CA SER A 123 -9.27 -11.98 -10.70
C SER A 123 -7.88 -12.13 -10.08
N GLU A 124 -7.39 -11.06 -9.46
CA GLU A 124 -6.15 -11.07 -8.69
C GLU A 124 -6.37 -10.33 -7.36
N ASN A 125 -5.88 -10.91 -6.27
CA ASN A 125 -5.91 -10.28 -4.95
C ASN A 125 -4.48 -10.08 -4.46
N LEU A 126 -4.09 -8.83 -4.28
CA LEU A 126 -2.75 -8.44 -3.85
C LEU A 126 -2.79 -7.98 -2.40
N VAL A 127 -2.11 -8.71 -1.52
CA VAL A 127 -1.96 -8.30 -0.12
C VAL A 127 -0.88 -7.22 -0.04
N LEU A 128 -1.25 -6.07 0.53
CA LEU A 128 -0.37 -4.91 0.65
C LEU A 128 0.22 -4.77 2.06
N LEU A 129 -0.57 -5.09 3.09
CA LEU A 129 -0.14 -5.00 4.48
C LEU A 129 -0.86 -6.03 5.34
N ASP A 130 -0.12 -6.67 6.24
CA ASP A 130 -0.64 -7.64 7.21
C ASP A 130 -0.89 -7.02 8.59
N HIS A 131 -1.76 -7.68 9.36
CA HIS A 131 -2.15 -7.30 10.72
C HIS A 131 -2.82 -5.94 10.80
N VAL A 132 -3.73 -5.66 9.87
CA VAL A 132 -4.56 -4.44 9.83
C VAL A 132 -5.83 -4.69 10.63
N THR A 133 -6.28 -3.67 11.38
CA THR A 133 -7.51 -3.71 12.20
C THR A 133 -8.57 -2.74 11.72
N SER A 134 -8.16 -1.60 11.16
CA SER A 134 -9.09 -0.62 10.59
C SER A 134 -8.47 0.13 9.42
N LEU A 135 -9.31 0.49 8.46
CA LEU A 135 -8.94 1.23 7.26
C LEU A 135 -9.92 2.40 7.08
N ASN A 136 -9.41 3.63 7.07
CA ASN A 136 -10.21 4.81 6.79
C ASN A 136 -9.58 5.63 5.67
N PHE A 137 -10.43 6.23 4.85
CA PHE A 137 -10.02 7.10 3.74
C PHE A 137 -10.47 8.53 4.04
N GLU A 138 -9.62 9.49 3.73
CA GLU A 138 -9.95 10.90 3.72
C GLU A 138 -9.50 11.51 2.39
N LEU A 139 -10.31 12.39 1.84
CA LEU A 139 -10.12 13.00 0.53
C LEU A 139 -10.09 14.51 0.71
N TYR A 140 -9.12 15.17 0.10
CA TYR A 140 -8.94 16.61 0.24
C TYR A 140 -9.42 17.35 -1.01
N TYR A 141 -10.32 18.30 -0.80
CA TYR A 141 -10.75 19.24 -1.83
C TYR A 141 -10.11 20.62 -1.57
N PRO A 142 -9.24 21.11 -2.47
CA PRO A 142 -8.60 22.40 -2.29
C PRO A 142 -9.63 23.53 -2.34
N PRO A 143 -9.43 24.62 -1.58
CA PRO A 143 -10.31 25.78 -1.64
C PRO A 143 -10.25 26.40 -3.03
N GLN A 144 -11.41 26.66 -3.64
CA GLN A 144 -11.45 27.22 -4.99
C GLN A 144 -11.37 28.75 -4.92
N PRO A 145 -10.28 29.39 -5.41
CA PRO A 145 -10.01 30.79 -5.12
C PRO A 145 -10.99 31.81 -5.75
N SER A 146 -12.00 31.38 -6.51
CA SER A 146 -12.84 32.33 -7.28
C SER A 146 -14.21 31.84 -7.79
N LYS A 147 -14.82 30.77 -7.27
CA LYS A 147 -16.20 30.45 -7.69
C LYS A 147 -17.22 31.25 -6.88
N LYS A 148 -17.94 32.13 -7.59
CA LYS A 148 -19.26 32.62 -7.15
C LYS A 148 -20.05 31.42 -6.66
N THR A 149 -20.64 31.50 -5.47
CA THR A 149 -21.53 30.49 -4.88
C THR A 149 -22.46 29.98 -5.97
N VAL A 150 -22.17 28.79 -6.50
CA VAL A 150 -23.01 28.19 -7.52
C VAL A 150 -24.18 27.60 -6.76
N ASP A 151 -25.38 28.14 -6.94
CA ASP A 151 -26.58 27.58 -6.32
C ASP A 151 -26.67 26.09 -6.71
N PRO A 152 -26.61 25.15 -5.74
CA PRO A 152 -26.65 23.72 -6.02
C PRO A 152 -27.93 23.31 -6.78
N GLU A 153 -29.01 24.11 -6.66
CA GLU A 153 -30.26 23.93 -7.40
C GLU A 153 -30.12 24.14 -8.93
N LYS A 154 -29.11 24.89 -9.40
CA LYS A 154 -28.92 25.16 -10.84
C LYS A 154 -28.04 24.13 -11.57
N VAL A 155 -27.22 23.38 -10.83
CA VAL A 155 -26.27 22.41 -11.42
C VAL A 155 -26.74 20.97 -11.24
N GLY A 156 -27.70 20.70 -10.35
CA GLY A 156 -28.31 19.38 -10.20
C GLY A 156 -27.40 18.31 -9.57
N TYR A 157 -26.19 18.68 -9.17
CA TYR A 157 -25.22 17.82 -8.50
C TYR A 157 -24.75 18.44 -7.19
N PRO A 158 -24.60 17.66 -6.11
CA PRO A 158 -24.01 18.17 -4.89
C PRO A 158 -22.55 18.55 -5.14
N VAL A 159 -22.04 19.57 -4.45
CA VAL A 159 -20.63 19.99 -4.53
C VAL A 159 -19.97 19.61 -3.20
N PRO A 160 -18.78 18.99 -3.19
CA PRO A 160 -18.09 18.67 -1.95
C PRO A 160 -17.70 19.95 -1.20
N ASN A 161 -17.80 19.94 0.13
CA ASN A 161 -17.24 20.98 0.99
C ASN A 161 -15.71 21.09 0.82
N GLU A 162 -15.15 22.27 1.07
CA GLU A 162 -13.69 22.43 1.05
C GLU A 162 -13.04 21.67 2.23
N GLY A 163 -11.83 21.15 2.02
CA GLY A 163 -11.06 20.45 3.06
C GLY A 163 -11.16 18.92 3.00
N TRP A 164 -10.83 18.28 4.14
CA TRP A 164 -10.79 16.82 4.27
C TRP A 164 -12.18 16.24 4.53
N GLN A 165 -12.54 15.21 3.76
CA GLN A 165 -13.82 14.49 3.89
C GLN A 165 -13.61 12.99 3.82
N SER A 166 -14.36 12.22 4.60
CA SER A 166 -14.30 10.75 4.59
C SER A 166 -15.27 10.09 3.60
N ILE A 167 -16.21 10.84 3.04
CA ILE A 167 -17.26 10.31 2.17
C ILE A 167 -17.14 10.95 0.79
N TRP A 168 -16.84 10.14 -0.23
CA TRP A 168 -17.01 10.54 -1.62
C TRP A 168 -18.41 10.17 -2.09
N GLN A 169 -19.16 11.14 -2.62
CA GLN A 169 -20.39 10.84 -3.38
C GLN A 169 -20.08 10.78 -4.87
N GLN A 170 -20.42 9.67 -5.50
CA GLN A 170 -20.17 9.43 -6.94
C GLN A 170 -20.72 10.52 -7.87
N ALA A 171 -21.65 11.34 -7.36
CA ALA A 171 -22.24 12.49 -8.05
C ALA A 171 -21.34 13.74 -8.06
N TYR A 172 -20.18 13.74 -7.40
CA TYR A 172 -19.30 14.92 -7.36
C TYR A 172 -18.56 15.12 -8.69
N PRO A 173 -18.67 16.31 -9.30
CA PRO A 173 -18.03 16.61 -10.59
C PRO A 173 -16.56 17.00 -10.46
N VAL A 174 -16.00 16.98 -9.24
CA VAL A 174 -14.63 17.42 -8.94
C VAL A 174 -13.87 16.28 -8.31
N PHE A 175 -12.69 15.99 -8.85
CA PHE A 175 -11.74 15.05 -8.26
C PHE A 175 -11.00 15.71 -7.08
N PRO A 176 -10.79 15.01 -5.96
CA PRO A 176 -9.98 15.47 -4.85
C PRO A 176 -8.52 15.49 -5.26
N ALA A 177 -7.78 16.46 -4.73
CA ALA A 177 -6.37 16.63 -5.03
C ALA A 177 -5.50 15.66 -4.23
N LEU A 178 -5.92 15.31 -3.00
CA LEU A 178 -5.17 14.39 -2.15
C LEU A 178 -6.07 13.27 -1.64
N LEU A 179 -5.49 12.08 -1.51
CA LEU A 179 -6.03 10.94 -0.80
C LEU A 179 -5.16 10.67 0.43
N LYS A 180 -5.78 10.51 1.58
CA LYS A 180 -5.14 10.10 2.82
C LYS A 180 -5.73 8.80 3.31
N LEU A 181 -4.85 7.84 3.59
CA LEU A 181 -5.18 6.52 4.08
C LEU A 181 -4.73 6.40 5.53
N HIS A 182 -5.67 6.10 6.42
CA HIS A 182 -5.38 5.79 7.82
C HIS A 182 -5.51 4.28 8.03
N VAL A 183 -4.40 3.64 8.39
CA VAL A 183 -4.31 2.20 8.61
C VAL A 183 -3.91 1.94 10.04
N THR A 184 -4.77 1.31 10.82
CA THR A 184 -4.44 0.88 12.19
C THR A 184 -4.00 -0.57 12.15
N ARG A 185 -2.93 -0.91 12.89
CA ARG A 185 -2.42 -2.29 12.99
C ARG A 185 -2.70 -2.90 14.36
N GLU A 186 -2.79 -4.22 14.39
CA GLU A 186 -2.95 -4.97 15.64
C GLU A 186 -1.80 -4.67 16.61
N GLY A 187 -2.12 -4.29 17.84
CA GLY A 187 -1.13 -4.02 18.89
C GLY A 187 -0.39 -2.69 18.79
N LYS A 188 -0.75 -1.79 17.84
CA LYS A 188 -0.24 -0.41 17.78
C LYS A 188 -1.38 0.58 18.03
N GLU A 189 -1.18 1.54 18.95
CA GLU A 189 -2.14 2.64 19.18
C GLU A 189 -2.07 3.70 18.08
N GLU A 190 -0.92 3.85 17.44
CA GLU A 190 -0.71 4.82 16.36
C GLU A 190 -1.15 4.24 15.01
N SER A 191 -2.01 4.99 14.31
CA SER A 191 -2.39 4.70 12.93
C SER A 191 -1.28 5.14 11.96
N LEU A 192 -0.94 4.27 11.02
CA LEU A 192 -0.12 4.63 9.87
C LEU A 192 -0.92 5.54 8.93
N VAL A 193 -0.32 6.64 8.53
CA VAL A 193 -0.95 7.64 7.67
C VAL A 193 -0.17 7.73 6.37
N PHE A 194 -0.80 7.34 5.27
CA PHE A 194 -0.26 7.52 3.93
C PHE A 194 -1.02 8.65 3.24
N ALA A 195 -0.32 9.50 2.50
CA ALA A 195 -0.93 10.60 1.77
C ALA A 195 -0.40 10.62 0.33
N PHE A 196 -1.30 10.66 -0.63
CA PHE A 196 -1.00 10.58 -2.05
C PHE A 196 -1.62 11.75 -2.78
N GLU A 197 -0.85 12.35 -3.67
CA GLU A 197 -1.35 13.28 -4.66
C GLU A 197 -2.10 12.49 -5.73
N LEU A 198 -3.33 12.92 -6.01
CA LEU A 198 -4.10 12.42 -7.13
C LEU A 198 -3.84 13.35 -8.32
N PRO A 199 -3.75 12.81 -9.55
CA PRO A 199 -3.52 13.64 -10.71
C PRO A 199 -4.69 14.62 -10.90
N ASP A 200 -4.42 15.83 -11.41
CA ASP A 200 -5.47 16.81 -11.66
C ASP A 200 -6.35 16.37 -12.83
N GLY A 201 -7.63 16.15 -12.54
CA GLY A 201 -8.63 15.86 -13.56
C GLY A 201 -9.11 17.16 -14.16
N ASP A 202 -8.61 17.51 -15.35
CA ASP A 202 -9.28 18.48 -16.20
C ASP A 202 -10.69 17.92 -16.45
N GLY A 203 -11.71 18.60 -15.91
CA GLY A 203 -13.09 18.10 -15.80
C GLY A 203 -13.85 17.85 -17.12
N ASP A 204 -13.15 17.66 -18.24
CA ASP A 204 -13.66 17.18 -19.52
C ASP A 204 -13.74 15.65 -19.53
N GLY A 205 -14.40 15.08 -18.52
CA GLY A 205 -14.68 13.64 -18.47
C GLY A 205 -15.90 13.30 -19.34
N ASP A 206 -15.70 12.48 -20.37
CA ASP A 206 -16.75 11.96 -21.24
C ASP A 206 -17.93 11.37 -20.43
N GLU A 207 -19.14 11.90 -20.65
CA GLU A 207 -20.37 11.56 -19.91
C GLU A 207 -20.72 10.05 -19.94
N GLU A 208 -20.17 9.28 -20.89
CA GLU A 208 -20.41 7.84 -21.03
C GLU A 208 -19.90 7.01 -19.83
N LEU A 209 -18.73 7.32 -19.26
CA LEU A 209 -18.14 6.51 -18.17
C LEU A 209 -18.85 6.70 -16.81
N ILE A 210 -19.49 7.86 -16.61
CA ILE A 210 -20.25 8.18 -15.39
C ILE A 210 -21.57 7.39 -15.34
N SER A 211 -22.15 7.04 -16.50
CA SER A 211 -23.36 6.23 -16.59
C SER A 211 -23.12 4.79 -16.11
N TYR A 212 -21.95 4.21 -16.40
CA TYR A 212 -21.63 2.81 -16.09
C TYR A 212 -21.49 2.51 -14.60
N ALA A 213 -20.91 3.42 -13.82
CA ALA A 213 -20.79 3.19 -12.38
C ALA A 213 -22.10 3.46 -11.61
N LYS A 214 -23.05 4.21 -12.17
CA LYS A 214 -24.36 4.41 -11.53
C LYS A 214 -25.24 3.16 -11.58
N GLU A 215 -25.04 2.31 -12.59
CA GLU A 215 -25.88 1.13 -12.82
C GLU A 215 -25.44 -0.08 -11.98
N LYS A 216 -24.18 -0.15 -11.56
CA LYS A 216 -23.65 -1.21 -10.70
C LYS A 216 -23.40 -0.72 -9.27
N LYS A 217 -24.45 -0.76 -8.43
CA LYS A 217 -24.30 -0.81 -6.98
C LYS A 217 -23.60 -2.12 -6.60
N VAL A 218 -22.26 -2.07 -6.49
CA VAL A 218 -21.44 -3.12 -5.85
C VAL A 218 -21.18 -2.72 -4.42
#